data_AF-A0A3B0S3P6-F1
#
_entry.id   AF-A0A3B0S3P6-F1
#
_cell.length_a   1.000
_cell.length_b   1.000
_cell.length_c   1.000
_cell.angle_alpha   90.00
_cell.angle_beta   90.00
_cell.angle_gamma   90.00
#
_symmetry.space_group_name_H-M   'P 1'
#
loop_
_entity.id
_entity.type
_entity.pdbx_description
1 polymer ?
#
loop_
_entity_poly.entity_id
_entity_poly.type
_entity_poly.pdbx_seq_one_letter_code
_entity_poly.pdbx_strand_id
1 'polypeptide(L)'
;MSYSYTYDPNTWHPMLAGAVAGSIAGIMAGLISLLLASPDEIVGNSLTVVATSIVLGLVAGGLWRRLRASKNAPKVFAWSMVGGFFLAMMAIALIDLTVVSSLIPYATPLAALIFITLGFFVPLLSRVTAPTWTAAIPIVIALAIGVGMFGRGNTASDELSLGEPGAHSHSLAGAVTLTDDFTSGHVVIRATAL
;
A
#
# COMPACT_ATOMS: atom_id res chain seq x y z
N MET A 1 30.08 9.74 33.80
CA MET A 1 30.02 8.26 33.81
C MET A 1 29.54 7.80 32.43
N SER A 2 30.47 7.38 31.58
CA SER A 2 30.17 6.72 30.31
C SER A 2 29.73 5.29 30.61
N TYR A 3 28.47 4.96 30.33
CA TYR A 3 28.00 3.58 30.39
C TYR A 3 28.62 2.83 29.22
N SER A 4 29.67 2.02 29.48
CA SER A 4 30.18 1.05 28.51
C SER A 4 29.11 0.01 28.27
N TYR A 5 28.52 0.05 27.07
CA TYR A 5 27.52 -0.92 26.65
C TYR A 5 28.21 -2.23 26.27
N THR A 6 28.27 -3.19 27.18
CA THR A 6 28.73 -4.55 26.88
C THR A 6 27.70 -5.21 25.97
N TYR A 7 28.09 -5.46 24.72
CA TYR A 7 27.28 -6.18 23.74
C TYR A 7 27.09 -7.63 24.21
N ASP A 8 25.83 -8.02 24.49
CA ASP A 8 25.49 -9.41 24.75
C ASP A 8 25.21 -10.10 23.40
N PRO A 9 26.09 -11.04 22.96
CA PRO A 9 25.97 -11.69 21.66
C PRO A 9 24.69 -12.52 21.49
N ASN A 10 23.96 -12.79 22.58
CA ASN A 10 22.71 -13.54 22.55
C ASN A 10 21.47 -12.66 22.33
N THR A 11 21.62 -11.33 22.35
CA THR A 11 20.52 -10.39 22.14
C THR A 11 20.47 -9.94 20.67
N TRP A 12 19.26 -9.82 20.12
CA TRP A 12 19.09 -9.37 18.74
C TRP A 12 19.68 -7.97 18.53
N HIS A 13 20.38 -7.80 17.42
CA HIS A 13 20.85 -6.49 17.01
C HIS A 13 19.63 -5.56 16.83
N PRO A 14 19.62 -4.34 17.39
CA PRO A 14 18.41 -3.48 17.39
C PRO A 14 17.89 -3.15 15.98
N MET A 15 18.77 -3.08 14.99
CA MET A 15 18.41 -2.92 13.57
C MET A 15 17.67 -4.15 13.02
N LEU A 16 18.08 -5.35 13.44
CA LEU A 16 17.41 -6.60 13.07
C LEU A 16 16.01 -6.68 13.69
N ALA A 17 15.88 -6.32 14.97
CA ALA A 17 14.58 -6.20 15.64
C ALA A 17 13.68 -5.16 14.95
N GLY A 18 14.26 -4.05 14.47
CA GLY A 18 13.60 -3.07 13.63
C GLY A 18 13.10 -3.63 12.29
N ALA A 19 13.95 -4.38 11.57
CA ALA A 19 13.58 -5.03 10.31
C ALA A 19 12.44 -6.04 10.48
N VAL A 20 12.48 -6.83 11.56
CA VAL A 20 11.41 -7.79 11.90
C VAL A 20 10.11 -7.06 12.21
N ALA A 21 10.15 -6.03 13.05
CA ALA A 21 8.97 -5.22 13.35
C ALA A 21 8.40 -4.56 12.08
N GLY A 22 9.27 -4.05 11.21
CA GLY A 22 8.90 -3.50 9.91
C GLY A 22 8.27 -4.53 8.99
N SER A 23 8.77 -5.76 8.99
CA SER A 23 8.19 -6.87 8.20
C SER A 23 6.80 -7.25 8.69
N ILE A 24 6.59 -7.33 10.01
CA ILE A 24 5.26 -7.57 10.60
C ILE A 24 4.30 -6.44 10.23
N ALA A 25 4.75 -5.19 10.36
CA ALA A 25 3.98 -4.02 9.95
C ALA A 25 3.63 -4.06 8.45
N GLY A 26 4.57 -4.45 7.60
CA GLY A 26 4.39 -4.60 6.16
C GLY A 26 3.38 -5.68 5.79
N ILE A 27 3.40 -6.82 6.46
CA ILE A 27 2.41 -7.89 6.25
C ILE A 27 1.01 -7.35 6.58
N MET A 28 0.85 -6.72 7.76
CA MET A 28 -0.44 -6.16 8.18
C MET A 28 -0.92 -5.04 7.24
N ALA A 29 -0.01 -4.15 6.85
CA ALA A 29 -0.31 -3.06 5.92
C ALA A 29 -0.67 -3.57 4.52
N GLY A 30 0.03 -4.59 4.02
CA GLY A 30 -0.25 -5.22 2.72
C GLY A 30 -1.61 -5.93 2.71
N LEU A 31 -1.96 -6.63 3.80
CA LEU A 31 -3.28 -7.25 3.94
C LEU A 31 -4.41 -6.22 4.01
N ILE A 32 -4.18 -5.07 4.66
CA ILE A 32 -5.18 -4.00 4.75
C ILE A 32 -5.26 -3.21 3.44
N SER A 33 -4.13 -3.03 2.75
CA SER A 33 -4.07 -2.43 1.42
C SER A 33 -4.94 -3.19 0.42
N LEU A 34 -5.07 -4.52 0.53
CA LEU A 34 -6.05 -5.29 -0.26
C LEU A 34 -7.51 -4.91 -0.02
N LEU A 35 -7.85 -4.50 1.21
CA LEU A 35 -9.22 -4.12 1.55
C LEU A 35 -9.54 -2.68 1.13
N LEU A 36 -8.53 -1.82 0.94
CA LEU A 36 -8.73 -0.44 0.52
C LEU A 36 -8.57 -0.35 -1.00
N ALA A 37 -9.59 0.18 -1.69
CA ALA A 37 -9.47 0.52 -3.11
C ALA A 37 -8.38 1.60 -3.28
N SER A 38 -7.27 1.25 -3.91
CA SER A 38 -6.14 2.16 -4.14
C SER A 38 -6.51 3.21 -5.20
N PRO A 39 -6.22 4.51 -4.97
CA PRO A 39 -6.38 5.55 -5.99
C PRO A 39 -5.37 5.44 -7.16
N ASP A 40 -4.23 4.80 -6.95
CA ASP A 40 -3.12 4.75 -7.92
C ASP A 40 -2.38 3.40 -7.87
N GLU A 41 -2.09 2.83 -9.03
CA GLU A 41 -1.49 1.50 -9.21
C GLU A 41 -0.02 1.44 -8.75
N ILE A 42 0.70 2.57 -8.77
CA ILE A 42 2.14 2.62 -8.46
C ILE A 42 2.34 2.83 -6.95
N VAL A 43 1.65 3.80 -6.36
CA VAL A 43 1.84 4.20 -4.97
C VAL A 43 1.08 3.30 -4.00
N GLY A 44 -0.07 2.76 -4.41
CA GLY A 44 -0.83 1.80 -3.61
C GLY A 44 -0.41 0.34 -3.79
N ASN A 45 0.67 0.08 -4.51
CA ASN A 45 1.16 -1.29 -4.70
C ASN A 45 1.60 -1.90 -3.36
N SER A 46 1.06 -3.08 -3.05
CA SER A 46 1.47 -3.87 -1.88
C SER A 46 2.98 -4.06 -1.74
N LEU A 47 3.73 -4.17 -2.85
CA LEU A 47 5.18 -4.30 -2.82
C LEU A 47 5.87 -3.03 -2.28
N THR A 48 5.42 -1.85 -2.71
CA THR A 48 6.01 -0.56 -2.28
C THR A 48 5.67 -0.29 -0.82
N VAL A 49 4.46 -0.63 -0.39
CA VAL A 49 4.04 -0.58 1.03
C VAL A 49 4.92 -1.49 1.89
N VAL A 50 5.12 -2.75 1.48
CA VAL A 50 5.97 -3.69 2.23
C VAL A 50 7.42 -3.18 2.26
N ALA A 51 7.99 -2.76 1.13
CA ALA A 51 9.35 -2.25 1.07
C ALA A 51 9.55 -1.02 1.97
N THR A 52 8.64 -0.04 1.91
CA THR A 52 8.70 1.17 2.76
C THR A 52 8.57 0.84 4.24
N SER A 53 7.71 -0.11 4.62
CA SER A 53 7.56 -0.55 6.01
C SER A 53 8.83 -1.19 6.57
N ILE A 54 9.56 -1.98 5.77
CA ILE A 54 10.84 -2.60 6.16
C ILE A 54 11.89 -1.52 6.37
N VAL A 55 11.99 -0.55 5.44
CA VAL A 55 12.93 0.58 5.55
C VAL A 55 12.63 1.42 6.81
N LEU A 56 11.36 1.75 7.05
CA LEU A 56 10.93 2.44 8.27
C LEU A 56 11.27 1.65 9.53
N GLY A 57 11.11 0.32 9.50
CA GLY A 57 11.50 -0.57 10.59
C GLY A 57 12.99 -0.51 10.89
N LEU A 58 13.85 -0.52 9.86
CA LEU A 58 15.30 -0.37 10.02
C LEU A 58 15.67 0.98 10.66
N VAL A 59 15.05 2.07 10.20
CA VAL A 59 15.24 3.42 10.77
C VAL A 59 14.79 3.45 12.23
N ALA A 60 13.62 2.90 12.55
CA ALA A 60 13.09 2.82 13.90
C ALA A 60 13.99 1.98 14.83
N GLY A 61 14.51 0.84 14.36
CA GLY A 61 15.45 0.00 15.11
C GLY A 61 16.79 0.70 15.35
N GLY A 62 17.29 1.45 14.36
CA GLY A 62 18.48 2.31 14.51
C GLY A 62 18.27 3.43 15.53
N LEU A 63 17.09 4.07 15.51
CA LEU A 63 16.72 5.10 16.46
C LEU A 63 16.60 4.54 17.89
N TRP A 64 15.98 3.37 18.05
CA TRP A 64 15.89 2.66 19.32
C TRP A 64 17.27 2.31 19.89
N ARG A 65 18.22 1.87 19.04
CA ARG A 65 19.61 1.62 19.45
C ARG A 65 20.25 2.84 20.10
N ARG A 66 20.05 4.02 19.53
CA ARG A 66 20.59 5.27 20.07
C ARG A 66 19.89 5.68 21.37
N LEU A 67 18.57 5.51 21.44
CA LEU A 67 17.77 5.94 22.58
C LEU A 67 17.86 5.01 23.79
N ARG A 68 18.13 3.72 23.59
CA ARG A 68 18.25 2.69 24.65
C ARG A 68 19.20 3.07 25.79
N ALA A 69 20.23 3.87 25.52
CA ALA A 69 21.20 4.30 26.53
C ALA A 69 20.68 5.43 27.47
N SER A 70 19.49 5.98 27.20
CA SER A 70 18.90 7.08 27.99
C SER A 70 17.98 6.55 29.10
N LYS A 71 17.95 7.25 30.24
CA LYS A 71 17.03 6.95 31.37
C LYS A 71 15.55 6.96 30.97
N ASN A 72 15.19 7.71 29.92
CA ASN A 72 13.81 7.87 29.45
C ASN A 72 13.60 7.28 28.03
N ALA A 73 14.42 6.30 27.64
CA ALA A 73 14.40 5.66 26.32
C ALA A 73 12.98 5.38 25.73
N PRO A 74 12.06 4.69 26.45
CA PRO A 74 10.74 4.38 25.89
C PRO A 74 9.87 5.62 25.65
N LYS A 75 9.96 6.62 26.54
CA LYS A 75 9.18 7.86 26.41
C LYS A 75 9.68 8.68 25.22
N VAL A 76 10.99 8.85 25.08
CA VAL A 76 11.59 9.59 23.95
C VAL A 76 11.31 8.87 22.62
N PHE A 77 11.36 7.54 22.63
CA PHE A 77 11.04 6.75 21.44
C PHE A 77 9.57 6.90 21.03
N ALA A 78 8.63 6.83 21.97
CA ALA A 78 7.22 7.06 21.70
C ALA A 78 6.98 8.45 21.10
N TRP A 79 7.60 9.49 21.66
CA TRP A 79 7.56 10.85 21.09
C TRP A 79 8.16 10.92 19.68
N SER A 80 9.25 10.19 19.42
CA SER A 80 9.84 10.13 18.08
C SER A 80 8.97 9.39 17.06
N MET A 81 8.20 8.38 17.48
CA MET A 81 7.24 7.69 16.60
C MET A 81 6.07 8.61 16.25
N VAL A 82 5.55 9.35 17.23
CA VAL A 82 4.51 10.37 16.98
C VAL A 82 5.04 11.45 16.03
N GLY A 83 6.23 11.99 16.29
CA GLY A 83 6.85 12.98 15.41
C GLY A 83 7.12 12.44 14.00
N GLY A 84 7.60 11.20 13.89
CA GLY A 84 7.80 10.52 12.62
C GLY A 84 6.52 10.31 11.83
N PHE A 85 5.41 9.97 12.51
CA PHE A 85 4.10 9.86 11.89
C PHE A 85 3.65 11.20 11.30
N PHE A 86 3.72 12.29 12.07
CA PHE A 86 3.38 13.62 11.56
C PHE A 86 4.26 14.04 10.39
N LEU A 87 5.57 13.75 10.45
CA LEU A 87 6.49 14.04 9.35
C LEU A 87 6.14 13.24 8.08
N ALA A 88 5.82 11.95 8.22
CA ALA A 88 5.39 11.11 7.11
C ALA A 88 4.08 11.61 6.50
N MET A 89 3.11 12.01 7.34
CA MET A 89 1.84 12.57 6.89
C MET A 89 2.00 13.91 6.20
N MET A 90 2.94 14.74 6.66
CA MET A 90 3.30 15.98 5.99
C MET A 90 3.92 15.70 4.61
N ALA A 91 4.80 14.70 4.49
CA ALA A 91 5.35 14.28 3.20
C ALA A 91 4.26 13.75 2.25
N ILE A 92 3.34 12.93 2.76
CA ILE A 92 2.19 12.43 1.99
C ILE A 92 1.30 13.60 1.52
N ALA A 93 1.01 14.57 2.39
CA ALA A 93 0.22 15.73 2.02
C ALA A 93 0.88 16.56 0.90
N LEU A 94 2.21 16.71 0.92
CA LEU A 94 2.94 17.37 -0.17
C LEU A 94 2.84 16.59 -1.50
N ILE A 95 2.87 15.25 -1.44
CA ILE A 95 2.71 14.39 -2.62
C ILE A 95 1.26 14.47 -3.14
N ASP A 96 0.27 14.47 -2.25
CA ASP A 96 -1.15 14.57 -2.59
C ASP A 96 -1.46 15.89 -3.32
N LEU A 97 -0.80 16.97 -2.92
CA LEU A 97 -0.92 18.28 -3.58
C LEU A 97 -0.25 18.35 -4.96
N THR A 98 0.66 17.42 -5.29
CA THR A 98 1.54 17.55 -6.48
C THR A 98 1.40 16.43 -7.51
N VAL A 99 1.01 15.21 -7.10
CA VAL A 99 1.07 14.02 -7.96
C VAL A 99 -0.28 13.30 -8.06
N VAL A 100 -0.95 13.03 -6.95
CA VAL A 100 -2.15 12.16 -6.91
C VAL A 100 -3.20 12.74 -5.98
N SER A 101 -4.41 12.96 -6.48
CA SER A 101 -5.53 13.44 -5.66
C SER A 101 -6.13 12.31 -4.82
N SER A 102 -6.34 12.54 -3.51
CA SER A 102 -6.97 11.61 -2.55
C SER A 102 -6.08 10.48 -2.02
N LEU A 103 -4.76 10.69 -1.94
CA LEU A 103 -3.81 9.77 -1.32
C LEU A 103 -3.94 9.75 0.21
N ILE A 104 -4.35 10.87 0.81
CA ILE A 104 -4.47 11.04 2.27
C ILE A 104 -5.40 10.00 2.93
N PRO A 105 -6.67 9.81 2.50
CA PRO A 105 -7.57 8.85 3.14
C PRO A 105 -7.08 7.40 3.04
N TYR A 106 -6.29 7.07 2.02
CA TYR A 106 -5.66 5.75 1.85
C TYR A 106 -4.42 5.58 2.74
N ALA A 107 -3.50 6.54 2.68
CA ALA A 107 -2.21 6.43 3.35
C ALA A 107 -2.30 6.63 4.88
N THR A 108 -3.29 7.38 5.35
CA THR A 108 -3.52 7.66 6.77
C THR A 108 -3.65 6.40 7.64
N PRO A 109 -4.61 5.49 7.39
CA PRO A 109 -4.76 4.29 8.20
C PRO A 109 -3.54 3.36 8.09
N LEU A 110 -2.92 3.28 6.90
CA LEU A 110 -1.72 2.48 6.67
C LEU A 110 -0.53 2.97 7.51
N ALA A 111 -0.26 4.28 7.43
CA ALA A 111 0.82 4.90 8.19
C ALA A 111 0.59 4.74 9.69
N ALA A 112 -0.64 5.00 10.17
CA ALA A 112 -0.98 4.83 11.58
C ALA A 112 -0.68 3.40 12.06
N LEU A 113 -1.07 2.40 11.29
CA LEU A 113 -0.81 1.00 11.62
C LEU A 113 0.68 0.68 11.65
N ILE A 114 1.45 1.14 10.66
CA ILE A 114 2.90 0.92 10.61
C ILE A 114 3.56 1.56 11.83
N PHE A 115 3.26 2.81 12.14
CA PHE A 115 3.86 3.52 13.28
C PHE A 115 3.47 2.92 14.63
N ILE A 116 2.21 2.50 14.81
CA ILE A 116 1.76 1.80 16.03
C ILE A 116 2.50 0.47 16.18
N THR A 117 2.58 -0.31 15.09
CA THR A 117 3.23 -1.63 15.10
C THR A 117 4.71 -1.49 15.39
N LEU A 118 5.42 -0.56 14.74
CA LEU A 118 6.83 -0.27 15.01
C LEU A 118 7.04 0.23 16.45
N GLY A 119 6.20 1.18 16.89
CA GLY A 119 6.26 1.75 18.24
C GLY A 119 6.13 0.70 19.34
N PHE A 120 5.33 -0.34 19.10
CA PHE A 120 5.11 -1.43 20.05
C PHE A 120 6.14 -2.58 19.91
N PHE A 121 6.36 -3.07 18.69
CA PHE A 121 7.18 -4.27 18.46
C PHE A 121 8.68 -4.00 18.54
N VAL A 122 9.18 -2.82 18.14
CA VAL A 122 10.62 -2.52 18.23
C VAL A 122 11.16 -2.61 19.67
N PRO A 123 10.55 -1.95 20.69
CA PRO A 123 11.03 -2.09 22.06
C PRO A 123 10.80 -3.50 22.61
N LEU A 124 9.72 -4.18 22.22
CA LEU A 124 9.40 -5.54 22.66
C LEU A 124 10.42 -6.56 22.13
N LEU A 125 10.68 -6.57 20.81
CA LEU A 125 11.61 -7.50 20.15
C LEU A 125 13.07 -7.21 20.54
N SER A 126 13.41 -5.98 20.91
CA SER A 126 14.76 -5.66 21.41
C SER A 126 15.13 -6.33 22.75
N ARG A 127 14.15 -6.95 23.43
CA ARG A 127 14.32 -7.72 24.66
C ARG A 127 14.31 -9.23 24.42
N VAL A 128 13.95 -9.68 23.21
CA VAL A 128 13.85 -11.10 22.89
C VAL A 128 15.25 -11.66 22.64
N THR A 129 15.61 -12.71 23.37
CA THR A 129 16.81 -13.52 23.17
C THR A 129 16.42 -14.75 22.37
N ALA A 130 16.58 -14.66 21.05
CA ALA A 130 16.29 -15.76 20.14
C ALA A 130 17.43 -15.91 19.12
N PRO A 131 17.55 -17.06 18.45
CA PRO A 131 18.55 -17.25 17.40
C PRO A 131 18.33 -16.27 16.24
N THR A 132 19.39 -15.65 15.71
CA THR A 132 19.30 -14.66 14.62
C THR A 132 18.61 -15.19 13.36
N TRP A 133 18.67 -16.50 13.09
CA TRP A 133 17.96 -17.12 11.96
C TRP A 133 16.43 -16.97 12.05
N THR A 134 15.86 -16.89 13.25
CA THR A 134 14.40 -16.71 13.42
C THR A 134 13.92 -15.33 12.94
N ALA A 135 14.80 -14.32 12.92
CA ALA A 135 14.49 -13.01 12.39
C ALA A 135 14.32 -13.02 10.86
N ALA A 136 14.89 -14.00 10.15
CA ALA A 136 14.74 -14.12 8.70
C ALA A 136 13.31 -14.54 8.30
N ILE A 137 12.63 -15.32 9.14
CA ILE A 137 11.29 -15.86 8.85
C ILE A 137 10.28 -14.76 8.48
N PRO A 138 10.02 -13.74 9.33
CA PRO A 138 9.03 -12.70 9.01
C PRO A 138 9.44 -11.83 7.82
N ILE A 139 10.74 -11.64 7.60
CA ILE A 139 11.26 -10.87 6.45
C ILE A 139 10.95 -11.60 5.14
N VAL A 140 11.25 -12.90 5.09
CA VAL A 140 10.98 -13.74 3.92
C VAL A 140 9.48 -13.84 3.66
N ILE A 141 8.66 -14.00 4.70
CA ILE A 141 7.19 -14.02 4.57
C ILE A 141 6.67 -12.69 4.03
N ALA A 142 7.14 -11.56 4.56
CA ALA A 142 6.72 -10.24 4.09
C ALA A 142 7.07 -10.03 2.62
N LEU A 143 8.30 -10.40 2.21
CA LEU A 143 8.72 -10.35 0.82
C LEU A 143 7.90 -11.29 -0.07
N ALA A 144 7.65 -12.52 0.37
CA ALA A 144 6.85 -13.48 -0.39
C ALA A 144 5.42 -12.98 -0.62
N ILE A 145 4.81 -12.35 0.40
CA ILE A 145 3.48 -11.73 0.28
C ILE A 145 3.52 -10.53 -0.67
N GLY A 146 4.49 -9.62 -0.50
CA GLY A 146 4.63 -8.44 -1.35
C GLY A 146 4.88 -8.80 -2.83
N VAL A 147 5.74 -9.79 -3.09
CA VAL A 147 6.02 -10.28 -4.45
C VAL A 147 4.85 -11.10 -5.00
N GLY A 148 4.21 -11.94 -4.18
CA GLY A 148 3.08 -12.77 -4.63
C GLY A 148 1.82 -11.98 -4.99
N MET A 149 1.69 -10.77 -4.44
CA MET A 149 0.62 -9.83 -4.77
C MET A 149 0.98 -8.93 -5.96
N PHE A 150 2.27 -8.72 -6.22
CA PHE A 150 2.77 -8.00 -7.37
C PHE A 150 2.38 -8.74 -8.67
N GLY A 151 1.41 -8.21 -9.41
CA GLY A 151 0.93 -8.77 -10.68
C GLY A 151 -0.53 -9.23 -10.71
N ARG A 152 -1.22 -9.32 -9.55
CA ARG A 152 -2.66 -9.66 -9.53
C ARG A 152 -3.60 -8.47 -9.81
N GLY A 153 -3.10 -7.23 -9.77
CA GLY A 153 -3.90 -6.03 -10.07
C GLY A 153 -4.32 -5.92 -11.55
N ASN A 154 -3.50 -6.41 -12.48
CA ASN A 154 -3.76 -6.24 -13.92
C ASN A 154 -4.81 -7.21 -14.47
N THR A 155 -5.02 -8.35 -13.83
CA THR A 155 -5.91 -9.40 -14.38
C THR A 155 -7.39 -9.10 -14.14
N ALA A 156 -7.73 -8.39 -13.06
CA ALA A 156 -9.11 -8.04 -12.75
C ALA A 156 -9.64 -6.87 -13.60
N SER A 157 -8.77 -5.95 -14.03
CA SER A 157 -9.15 -4.81 -14.89
C SER A 157 -9.31 -5.21 -16.37
N ASP A 158 -8.55 -6.20 -16.83
CA ASP A 158 -8.65 -6.72 -18.21
C ASP A 158 -9.95 -7.52 -18.44
N GLU A 159 -10.42 -8.26 -17.42
CA GLU A 159 -11.73 -8.94 -17.46
C GLU A 159 -12.92 -7.96 -17.41
N LEU A 160 -12.73 -6.72 -16.94
CA LEU A 160 -13.75 -5.66 -16.92
C LEU A 160 -13.71 -4.72 -18.14
N SER A 161 -12.68 -4.84 -19.00
CA SER A 161 -12.62 -4.13 -20.30
C SER A 161 -13.22 -4.94 -21.46
N LEU A 162 -13.68 -6.17 -21.22
CA LEU A 162 -14.45 -6.96 -22.20
C LEU A 162 -15.94 -6.61 -22.13
N GLY A 163 -16.25 -5.43 -22.65
CA GLY A 163 -17.62 -4.96 -22.76
C GLY A 163 -17.78 -3.61 -23.44
N GLU A 164 -16.96 -3.29 -24.46
CA GLU A 164 -17.42 -2.33 -25.48
C GLU A 164 -18.66 -2.94 -26.17
N PRO A 165 -19.87 -2.35 -26.03
CA PRO A 165 -21.02 -2.79 -26.79
C PRO A 165 -20.89 -2.21 -28.20
N GLY A 166 -20.19 -2.95 -29.05
CA GLY A 166 -19.82 -2.45 -30.38
C GLY A 166 -19.73 -3.49 -31.48
N ALA A 167 -20.48 -4.59 -31.47
CA ALA A 167 -20.70 -5.37 -32.70
C ALA A 167 -21.74 -6.50 -32.52
N HIS A 168 -23.04 -6.19 -32.63
CA HIS A 168 -24.04 -7.07 -33.26
C HIS A 168 -25.31 -6.25 -33.60
N SER A 169 -25.15 -5.18 -34.38
CA SER A 169 -26.24 -4.78 -35.28
C SER A 169 -25.93 -5.39 -36.63
N HIS A 170 -26.71 -6.40 -36.98
CA HIS A 170 -26.77 -6.95 -38.32
C HIS A 170 -26.81 -5.80 -39.34
N SER A 171 -25.86 -5.81 -40.27
CA SER A 171 -26.00 -5.15 -41.56
C SER A 171 -27.13 -5.83 -42.31
N LEU A 172 -28.36 -5.39 -42.02
CA LEU A 172 -29.50 -5.57 -42.91
C LEU A 172 -29.36 -4.49 -43.97
N ALA A 173 -28.78 -4.88 -45.11
CA ALA A 173 -28.91 -4.17 -46.36
C ALA A 173 -30.39 -4.11 -46.77
N GLY A 174 -31.12 -3.15 -46.20
CA GLY A 174 -32.43 -2.73 -46.63
C GLY A 174 -32.37 -1.22 -46.83
N ALA A 175 -32.17 -0.79 -48.07
CA ALA A 175 -32.18 0.62 -48.44
C ALA A 175 -33.56 1.21 -48.11
N VAL A 176 -33.65 1.94 -47.00
CA VAL A 176 -34.80 2.79 -46.69
C VAL A 176 -34.55 4.13 -47.35
N THR A 177 -35.13 4.32 -48.53
CA THR A 177 -35.15 5.60 -49.23
C THR A 177 -36.24 6.47 -48.61
N LEU A 178 -35.86 7.41 -47.75
CA LEU A 178 -36.77 8.45 -47.27
C LEU A 178 -36.96 9.46 -48.40
N THR A 179 -38.18 9.53 -48.94
CA THR A 179 -38.57 10.55 -49.91
C THR A 179 -39.46 11.53 -49.17
N ASP A 180 -38.93 12.71 -48.84
CA ASP A 180 -39.72 13.79 -48.23
C ASP A 180 -40.61 14.43 -49.30
N ASP A 181 -41.90 14.12 -49.29
CA ASP A 181 -42.89 14.89 -50.04
C ASP A 181 -43.44 16.00 -49.14
N PHE A 182 -42.88 17.20 -49.30
CA PHE A 182 -43.11 18.35 -48.42
C PHE A 182 -44.48 19.02 -48.60
N THR A 183 -45.42 18.40 -49.33
CA THR A 183 -46.68 19.06 -49.72
C THR A 183 -47.93 18.56 -48.99
N SER A 184 -47.85 17.50 -48.20
CA SER A 184 -48.98 16.99 -47.43
C SER A 184 -48.45 16.32 -46.16
N GLY A 185 -48.65 16.94 -45.00
CA GLY A 185 -48.06 16.57 -43.70
C GLY A 185 -48.44 15.19 -43.13
N HIS A 186 -48.23 14.13 -43.90
CA HIS A 186 -48.40 12.75 -43.52
C HIS A 186 -47.16 11.96 -43.92
N VAL A 187 -46.42 11.49 -42.90
CA VAL A 187 -45.31 10.55 -43.10
C VAL A 187 -45.89 9.17 -43.36
N VAL A 188 -45.71 8.67 -44.59
CA VAL A 188 -46.14 7.32 -44.98
C VAL A 188 -44.94 6.39 -44.95
N ILE A 189 -44.89 5.48 -43.97
CA ILE A 189 -43.87 4.43 -43.89
C ILE A 189 -44.39 3.21 -44.66
N ARG A 190 -43.80 2.91 -45.83
CA ARG A 190 -44.04 1.64 -46.55
C ARG A 190 -42.84 0.72 -46.36
N ALA A 191 -43.05 -0.41 -45.70
CA ALA A 191 -42.12 -1.53 -45.72
C ALA A 191 -42.38 -2.38 -46.97
N THR A 192 -41.35 -2.58 -47.79
CA THR A 192 -41.41 -3.47 -48.95
C THR A 192 -40.70 -4.76 -48.55
N ALA A 193 -41.44 -5.88 -48.48
CA ALA A 193 -40.86 -7.20 -48.26
C ALA A 193 -40.44 -7.79 -49.61
N LEU A 194 -39.20 -8.27 -49.68
CA LEU A 194 -38.70 -9.16 -50.74
C LEU A 194 -38.80 -10.60 -50.26
#